data_AF-A0AA96EIB7-F1
#
_entry.id   AF-A0AA96EIB7-F1
#
_cell.length_a   1.000
_cell.length_b   1.000
_cell.length_c   1.000
_cell.angle_alpha   90.00
_cell.angle_beta   90.00
_cell.angle_gamma   90.00
#
_symmetry.space_group_name_H-M   'P 1'
#
loop_
_entity.id
_entity.type
_entity.pdbx_description
1 polymer ?
#
loop_
_entity_poly.entity_id
_entity_poly.type
_entity_poly.pdbx_seq_one_letter_code
_entity_poly.pdbx_strand_id
1 'polypeptide(L)'
;MSLGLYGQDAPSTVHPWTPIGVSSELFESHPAFDPRTGDLYFVRSSKEFKGWRILTSHCDGKQWSAPVPAPFAAPGAEADPWFTPDGRSLYFISTRATGSMKSKDLDIWRVDRAADGSWQAPVRLPAPVNSGDAEWFPRLAPDGWLYFGSNRAGGLGKNDIWRAKETKPGHWKVENAGPAINTPGDEYEPLPSPDGRRLIVMADGGLYASHREGQAWSKKVKLGPEVNVNGSEIGALFSPSGKSLLFARDTGEPSSGEFFVWQPNGEEAWPPVCGRAKRE
;
A
#
# COMPACT_ATOMS: atom_id res chain seq x y z
N MET A 1 -34.41 -13.58 37.03
CA MET A 1 -34.30 -12.23 36.42
C MET A 1 -33.12 -12.26 35.48
N SER A 2 -33.40 -11.97 34.21
CA SER A 2 -32.44 -11.90 33.10
C SER A 2 -31.53 -10.68 33.25
N LEU A 3 -30.26 -10.83 32.90
CA LEU A 3 -29.42 -9.77 32.34
C LEU A 3 -28.35 -10.43 31.46
N GLY A 4 -28.76 -10.80 30.24
CA GLY A 4 -27.84 -10.91 29.12
C GLY A 4 -27.74 -9.54 28.46
N LEU A 5 -26.53 -9.03 28.27
CA LEU A 5 -26.24 -8.00 27.27
C LEU A 5 -24.95 -8.39 26.55
N TYR A 6 -25.09 -8.43 25.24
CA TYR A 6 -24.20 -9.01 24.24
C TYR A 6 -22.89 -8.23 24.07
N GLY A 7 -21.82 -8.97 23.85
CA GLY A 7 -20.52 -8.49 23.39
C GLY A 7 -19.62 -9.69 23.12
N GLN A 8 -20.07 -10.61 22.27
CA GLN A 8 -19.18 -11.63 21.73
C GLN A 8 -18.27 -10.93 20.72
N ASP A 9 -16.96 -11.01 20.93
CA ASP A 9 -15.95 -10.62 19.94
C ASP A 9 -16.29 -11.32 18.62
N ALA A 10 -16.65 -10.54 17.60
CA ALA A 10 -16.98 -11.09 16.30
C ALA A 10 -15.76 -11.84 15.72
N PRO A 11 -15.96 -12.95 14.99
CA PRO A 11 -14.85 -13.79 14.56
C PRO A 11 -13.91 -13.04 13.61
N SER A 12 -12.60 -13.25 13.77
CA SER A 12 -11.58 -12.89 12.78
C SER A 12 -11.79 -13.73 11.52
N THR A 13 -11.87 -13.09 10.35
CA THR A 13 -12.07 -13.79 9.07
C THR A 13 -11.07 -13.32 8.03
N VAL A 14 -10.63 -14.24 7.17
CA VAL A 14 -9.85 -13.94 5.97
C VAL A 14 -10.53 -14.62 4.78
N HIS A 15 -10.87 -13.86 3.74
CA HIS A 15 -11.54 -14.39 2.55
C HIS A 15 -10.99 -13.77 1.26
N PRO A 16 -11.00 -14.51 0.14
CA PRO A 16 -10.64 -13.95 -1.17
C PRO A 16 -11.60 -12.82 -1.57
N TRP A 17 -11.08 -11.81 -2.27
CA TRP A 17 -11.86 -10.66 -2.74
C TRP A 17 -11.58 -10.26 -4.20
N THR A 18 -10.49 -10.73 -4.82
CA THR A 18 -10.09 -10.28 -6.17
C THR A 18 -11.27 -10.24 -7.15
N PRO A 19 -11.59 -9.08 -7.73
CA PRO A 19 -12.68 -9.00 -8.67
C PRO A 19 -12.40 -9.82 -9.95
N ILE A 20 -13.42 -10.47 -10.50
CA ILE A 20 -13.27 -11.32 -11.71
C ILE A 20 -12.66 -10.54 -12.90
N GLY A 21 -13.00 -9.27 -13.07
CA GLY A 21 -12.42 -8.42 -14.13
C GLY A 21 -10.95 -8.06 -13.90
N VAL A 22 -10.45 -8.27 -12.67
CA VAL A 22 -9.09 -7.91 -12.24
C VAL A 22 -8.21 -9.16 -12.06
N SER A 23 -8.74 -10.32 -11.67
CA SER A 23 -7.94 -11.55 -11.55
C SER A 23 -7.39 -11.98 -12.92
N SER A 24 -6.17 -12.51 -12.94
CA SER A 24 -5.54 -13.08 -14.14
C SER A 24 -4.53 -14.18 -13.80
N GLU A 25 -3.90 -14.78 -14.82
CA GLU A 25 -2.76 -15.71 -14.60
C GLU A 25 -1.46 -14.98 -14.19
N LEU A 26 -1.45 -13.65 -14.19
CA LEU A 26 -0.31 -12.85 -13.73
C LEU A 26 -0.39 -12.64 -12.21
N PHE A 27 0.50 -11.84 -11.63
CA PHE A 27 0.48 -11.52 -10.19
C PHE A 27 -0.12 -10.14 -9.94
N GLU A 28 -1.31 -10.08 -9.33
CA GLU A 28 -1.89 -8.82 -8.84
C GLU A 28 -1.46 -8.49 -7.40
N SER A 29 -1.07 -7.24 -7.15
CA SER A 29 -0.57 -6.79 -5.84
C SER A 29 -0.80 -5.31 -5.59
N HIS A 30 -0.45 -4.84 -4.39
CA HIS A 30 -0.41 -3.42 -4.02
C HIS A 30 -1.67 -2.63 -4.45
N PRO A 31 -2.86 -3.04 -3.99
CA PRO A 31 -4.09 -2.35 -4.33
C PRO A 31 -4.11 -0.98 -3.66
N ALA A 32 -4.81 -0.05 -4.31
CA ALA A 32 -5.13 1.27 -3.82
C ALA A 32 -6.46 1.70 -4.43
N PHE A 33 -7.37 2.23 -3.61
CA PHE A 33 -8.62 2.80 -4.12
C PHE A 33 -8.48 4.31 -4.26
N ASP A 34 -8.91 4.84 -5.39
CA ASP A 34 -9.09 6.28 -5.57
C ASP A 34 -10.24 6.75 -4.65
N PRO A 35 -9.97 7.60 -3.64
CA PRO A 35 -11.01 8.01 -2.70
C PRO A 35 -12.07 8.93 -3.34
N ARG A 36 -11.85 9.43 -4.57
CA ARG A 36 -12.80 10.29 -5.29
C ARG A 36 -13.72 9.51 -6.21
N THR A 37 -13.19 8.51 -6.91
CA THR A 37 -13.94 7.77 -7.94
C THR A 37 -14.31 6.36 -7.49
N GLY A 38 -13.60 5.80 -6.52
CA GLY A 38 -13.71 4.39 -6.13
C GLY A 38 -12.96 3.43 -7.06
N ASP A 39 -12.22 3.94 -8.04
CA ASP A 39 -11.45 3.11 -8.97
C ASP A 39 -10.35 2.34 -8.24
N LEU A 40 -10.13 1.09 -8.67
CA LEU A 40 -9.05 0.27 -8.15
C LEU A 40 -7.80 0.50 -8.99
N TYR A 41 -6.75 0.96 -8.34
CA TYR A 41 -5.39 0.95 -8.84
C TYR A 41 -4.65 -0.22 -8.20
N PHE A 42 -3.82 -0.91 -8.96
CA PHE A 42 -3.07 -2.06 -8.47
C PHE A 42 -1.83 -2.30 -9.30
N VAL A 43 -0.88 -3.07 -8.78
CA VAL A 43 0.30 -3.51 -9.50
C VAL A 43 0.03 -4.87 -10.13
N ARG A 44 0.41 -5.03 -11.40
CA ARG A 44 0.48 -6.33 -12.07
C ARG A 44 1.90 -6.64 -12.52
N SER A 45 2.35 -7.87 -12.30
CA SER A 45 3.66 -8.40 -12.72
C SER A 45 3.57 -9.84 -13.24
N SER A 46 4.66 -10.36 -13.81
CA SER A 46 4.75 -11.80 -14.10
C SER A 46 4.66 -12.65 -12.82
N LYS A 47 4.46 -13.97 -12.97
CA LYS A 47 4.45 -14.93 -11.85
C LYS A 47 5.77 -14.92 -11.06
N GLU A 48 6.88 -14.58 -11.71
CA GLU A 48 8.19 -14.42 -11.08
C GLU A 48 8.40 -13.01 -10.49
N PHE A 49 7.32 -12.25 -10.32
CA PHE A 49 7.29 -10.91 -9.73
C PHE A 49 8.17 -9.88 -10.49
N LYS A 50 8.13 -9.91 -11.84
CA LYS A 50 8.88 -9.01 -12.72
C LYS A 50 7.99 -8.12 -13.56
N GLY A 51 8.54 -6.99 -14.00
CA GLY A 51 7.89 -6.09 -14.96
C GLY A 51 6.71 -5.31 -14.38
N TRP A 52 6.80 -4.89 -13.12
CA TRP A 52 5.74 -4.18 -12.40
C TRP A 52 5.16 -3.01 -13.20
N ARG A 53 3.83 -3.03 -13.35
CA ARG A 53 3.01 -1.96 -13.95
C ARG A 53 1.86 -1.60 -13.03
N ILE A 54 1.54 -0.30 -12.96
CA ILE A 54 0.34 0.18 -12.28
C ILE A 54 -0.80 0.17 -13.30
N LEU A 55 -1.82 -0.62 -13.00
CA LEU A 55 -3.06 -0.70 -13.77
C LEU A 55 -4.21 -0.07 -12.97
N THR A 56 -5.26 0.32 -13.68
CA THR A 56 -6.51 0.82 -13.10
C THR A 56 -7.71 0.11 -13.71
N SER A 57 -8.74 -0.12 -12.88
CA SER A 57 -10.03 -0.67 -13.28
C SER A 57 -11.16 0.14 -12.63
N HIS A 58 -12.20 0.40 -13.41
CA HIS A 58 -13.37 1.17 -13.00
C HIS A 58 -14.56 0.25 -12.73
N CYS A 59 -15.32 0.52 -11.66
CA CYS A 59 -16.59 -0.16 -11.42
C CYS A 59 -17.75 0.63 -12.04
N ASP A 60 -18.44 0.05 -13.03
CA ASP A 60 -19.62 0.65 -13.67
C ASP A 60 -20.92 0.51 -12.86
N GLY A 61 -20.81 0.10 -11.60
CA GLY A 61 -21.92 -0.25 -10.70
C GLY A 61 -22.40 -1.69 -10.81
N LYS A 62 -21.96 -2.46 -11.82
CA LYS A 62 -22.26 -3.89 -12.00
C LYS A 62 -21.01 -4.75 -11.98
N GLN A 63 -19.98 -4.33 -12.69
CA GLN A 63 -18.72 -5.07 -12.83
C GLN A 63 -17.52 -4.13 -12.94
N TRP A 64 -16.37 -4.67 -12.57
CA TRP A 64 -15.08 -4.00 -12.79
C TRP A 64 -14.70 -4.12 -14.28
N SER A 65 -14.21 -3.02 -14.86
CA SER A 65 -13.76 -2.97 -16.24
C SER A 65 -12.47 -3.77 -16.44
N ALA A 66 -12.17 -4.16 -17.68
CA ALA A 66 -10.85 -4.67 -18.03
C ALA A 66 -9.76 -3.67 -17.58
N PRO A 67 -8.70 -4.10 -16.88
CA PRO A 67 -7.66 -3.21 -16.41
C PRO A 67 -6.90 -2.59 -17.56
N VAL A 68 -6.64 -1.30 -17.45
CA VAL A 68 -5.80 -0.53 -18.39
C VAL A 68 -4.62 0.09 -17.65
N PRO A 69 -3.51 0.43 -18.31
CA PRO A 69 -2.43 1.20 -17.67
C PRO A 69 -2.97 2.47 -17.02
N ALA A 70 -2.44 2.82 -15.85
CA ALA A 70 -2.79 4.08 -15.20
C ALA A 70 -2.57 5.27 -16.16
N PRO A 71 -3.38 6.35 -16.11
CA PRO A 71 -3.26 7.46 -17.07
C PRO A 71 -1.91 8.18 -17.07
N PHE A 72 -1.11 8.03 -16.01
CA PHE A 72 0.24 8.58 -15.85
C PHE A 72 1.36 7.55 -16.08
N ALA A 73 1.01 6.37 -16.60
CA ALA A 73 1.93 5.30 -16.95
C ALA A 73 2.99 5.79 -17.95
N ALA A 74 4.23 5.41 -17.71
CA ALA A 74 5.37 5.73 -18.59
C ALA A 74 6.25 4.48 -18.81
N PRO A 75 7.15 4.46 -19.81
CA PRO A 75 8.16 3.40 -19.91
C PRO A 75 9.00 3.28 -18.63
N GLY A 76 9.33 2.03 -18.25
CA GLY A 76 10.01 1.71 -16.99
C GLY A 76 9.19 0.76 -16.12
N ALA A 77 9.72 0.40 -14.95
CA ALA A 77 8.93 -0.26 -13.92
C ALA A 77 8.17 0.81 -13.11
N GLU A 78 6.99 0.46 -12.62
CA GLU A 78 6.19 1.30 -11.73
C GLU A 78 5.36 0.45 -10.77
N ALA A 79 5.31 0.85 -9.51
CA ALA A 79 4.67 0.09 -8.45
C ALA A 79 4.20 0.98 -7.28
N ASP A 80 3.58 0.34 -6.29
CA ASP A 80 3.22 0.89 -4.98
C ASP A 80 2.35 2.16 -5.01
N PRO A 81 1.21 2.17 -5.72
CA PRO A 81 0.33 3.31 -5.72
C PRO A 81 -0.20 3.59 -4.30
N TRP A 82 -0.18 4.86 -3.90
CA TRP A 82 -0.73 5.34 -2.62
C TRP A 82 -1.40 6.70 -2.79
N PHE A 83 -2.71 6.75 -2.57
CA PHE A 83 -3.47 8.00 -2.61
C PHE A 83 -3.33 8.81 -1.32
N THR A 84 -3.29 10.13 -1.45
CA THR A 84 -3.62 11.01 -0.33
C THR A 84 -5.10 10.83 0.05
N PRO A 85 -5.48 11.02 1.33
CA PRO A 85 -6.87 10.81 1.76
C PRO A 85 -7.92 11.64 0.99
N ASP A 86 -7.51 12.80 0.48
CA ASP A 86 -8.36 13.71 -0.32
C ASP A 86 -8.37 13.40 -1.83
N GLY A 87 -7.62 12.38 -2.27
CA GLY A 87 -7.45 11.97 -3.67
C GLY A 87 -6.83 13.02 -4.60
N ARG A 88 -6.20 14.07 -4.04
CA ARG A 88 -5.52 15.11 -4.84
C ARG A 88 -4.19 14.63 -5.40
N SER A 89 -3.51 13.71 -4.73
CA SER A 89 -2.22 13.22 -5.15
C SER A 89 -2.13 11.71 -5.01
N LEU A 90 -1.31 11.10 -5.85
CA LEU A 90 -0.90 9.71 -5.72
C LEU A 90 0.63 9.65 -5.69
N TYR A 91 1.16 8.94 -4.70
CA TYR A 91 2.57 8.58 -4.60
C TYR A 91 2.77 7.19 -5.17
N PHE A 92 3.91 6.95 -5.80
CA PHE A 92 4.27 5.65 -6.38
C PHE A 92 5.78 5.59 -6.60
N ILE A 93 6.32 4.43 -6.96
CA ILE A 93 7.72 4.28 -7.33
C ILE A 93 7.87 4.01 -8.81
N SER A 94 8.98 4.48 -9.41
CA SER A 94 9.25 4.21 -10.82
C SER A 94 10.71 4.38 -11.21
N THR A 95 11.15 3.57 -12.19
CA THR A 95 12.44 3.72 -12.88
C THR A 95 12.39 4.66 -14.10
N ARG A 96 11.27 5.38 -14.28
CA ARG A 96 11.08 6.32 -15.38
C ARG A 96 12.18 7.40 -15.42
N ALA A 97 12.51 7.86 -16.63
CA ALA A 97 13.53 8.87 -16.83
C ALA A 97 13.08 10.29 -16.42
N THR A 98 14.03 11.14 -16.03
CA THR A 98 13.84 12.59 -15.84
C THR A 98 14.59 13.34 -16.95
N GLY A 99 13.88 13.84 -17.96
CA GLY A 99 14.52 14.41 -19.14
C GLY A 99 15.39 13.37 -19.87
N SER A 100 16.68 13.66 -20.07
CA SER A 100 17.65 12.72 -20.67
C SER A 100 18.27 11.75 -19.66
N MET A 101 18.06 11.95 -18.36
CA MET A 101 18.63 11.11 -17.31
C MET A 101 17.75 9.87 -17.09
N LYS A 102 18.32 8.69 -17.36
CA LYS A 102 17.71 7.41 -16.94
C LYS A 102 17.84 7.28 -15.44
N SER A 103 16.81 6.77 -14.76
CA SER A 103 16.96 6.42 -13.36
C SER A 103 17.92 5.23 -13.23
N LYS A 104 18.74 5.26 -12.17
CA LYS A 104 19.66 4.17 -11.83
C LYS A 104 18.88 3.00 -11.22
N ASP A 105 17.84 3.31 -10.46
CA ASP A 105 17.03 2.40 -9.67
C ASP A 105 15.61 2.97 -9.47
N LEU A 106 14.91 2.61 -8.39
CA LEU A 106 13.55 3.06 -8.11
C LEU A 106 13.56 4.33 -7.27
N ASP A 107 12.85 5.34 -7.76
CA ASP A 107 12.61 6.59 -7.04
C ASP A 107 11.15 6.71 -6.64
N ILE A 108 10.86 7.50 -5.60
CA ILE A 108 9.52 7.96 -5.26
C ILE A 108 9.11 9.12 -6.17
N TRP A 109 7.92 8.99 -6.74
CA TRP A 109 7.25 9.99 -7.56
C TRP A 109 5.92 10.37 -6.94
N ARG A 110 5.46 11.58 -7.25
CA ARG A 110 4.11 12.06 -6.96
C ARG A 110 3.46 12.52 -8.24
N VAL A 111 2.18 12.18 -8.42
CA VAL A 111 1.34 12.76 -9.46
C VAL A 111 0.17 13.49 -8.82
N ASP A 112 -0.04 14.74 -9.24
CA ASP A 112 -1.08 15.60 -8.72
C ASP A 112 -2.25 15.66 -9.69
N ARG A 113 -3.47 15.79 -9.16
CA ARG A 113 -4.69 15.90 -9.95
C ARG A 113 -5.01 17.38 -10.22
N ALA A 114 -5.27 17.71 -11.48
CA ALA A 114 -5.74 19.02 -11.87
C ALA A 114 -7.20 19.26 -11.43
N ALA A 115 -7.65 20.52 -11.54
CA ALA A 115 -8.99 20.93 -11.14
C ALA A 115 -10.10 20.23 -11.95
N ASP A 116 -9.82 19.84 -13.20
CA ASP A 116 -10.74 19.10 -14.08
C ASP A 116 -10.76 17.59 -13.82
N GLY A 117 -9.99 17.11 -12.84
CA GLY A 117 -9.91 15.70 -12.46
C GLY A 117 -8.83 14.90 -13.20
N SER A 118 -8.18 15.48 -14.22
CA SER A 118 -7.10 14.84 -14.96
C SER A 118 -5.82 14.73 -14.13
N TRP A 119 -5.01 13.72 -14.41
CA TRP A 119 -3.69 13.57 -13.79
C TRP A 119 -2.68 14.46 -14.51
N GLN A 120 -1.92 15.23 -13.74
CA GLN A 120 -0.82 16.05 -14.25
C GLN A 120 0.41 15.18 -14.55
N ALA A 121 1.48 15.81 -15.07
CA ALA A 121 2.75 15.13 -15.24
C ALA A 121 3.33 14.72 -13.87
N PRO A 122 3.75 13.45 -13.67
CA PRO A 122 4.39 13.03 -12.43
C PRO A 122 5.70 13.76 -12.16
N VAL A 123 5.95 14.07 -10.90
CA VAL A 123 7.13 14.76 -10.40
C VAL A 123 7.93 13.81 -9.51
N ARG A 124 9.22 13.66 -9.80
CA ARG A 124 10.17 12.93 -8.95
C ARG A 124 10.37 13.71 -7.65
N LEU A 125 10.23 13.08 -6.49
CA LEU A 125 10.52 13.77 -5.23
C LEU A 125 12.00 14.15 -5.14
N PRO A 126 12.32 15.30 -4.51
CA PRO A 126 13.70 15.78 -4.45
C PRO A 126 14.54 15.00 -3.43
N ALA A 127 15.86 15.14 -3.51
CA ALA A 127 16.72 14.81 -2.38
C ALA A 127 16.38 15.72 -1.17
N PRO A 128 16.51 15.24 0.08
CA PRO A 128 16.97 13.91 0.48
C PRO A 128 15.89 12.81 0.51
N VAL A 129 14.66 13.06 0.03
CA VAL A 129 13.61 12.03 0.02
C VAL A 129 14.02 10.87 -0.86
N ASN A 130 14.31 11.14 -2.13
CA ASN A 130 15.02 10.18 -2.97
C ASN A 130 16.53 10.31 -2.76
N SER A 131 17.22 9.19 -2.65
CA SER A 131 18.66 9.14 -2.38
C SER A 131 19.46 8.73 -3.62
N GLY A 132 20.68 8.20 -3.41
CA GLY A 132 21.47 7.56 -4.48
C GLY A 132 21.27 6.04 -4.55
N ASP A 133 20.45 5.51 -3.63
CA ASP A 133 19.97 4.14 -3.55
C ASP A 133 18.46 4.13 -3.79
N ALA A 134 17.88 2.94 -3.87
CA ALA A 134 16.47 2.80 -4.19
C ALA A 134 15.54 3.14 -3.00
N GLU A 135 14.35 3.60 -3.36
CA GLU A 135 13.24 3.85 -2.46
C GLU A 135 11.99 3.08 -2.89
N TRP A 136 11.30 2.50 -1.90
CA TRP A 136 10.16 1.61 -2.11
C TRP A 136 8.97 1.97 -1.23
N PHE A 137 7.76 1.59 -1.64
CA PHE A 137 6.55 1.60 -0.80
C PHE A 137 6.22 2.95 -0.12
N PRO A 138 6.11 4.06 -0.87
CA PRO A 138 5.82 5.37 -0.31
C PRO A 138 4.40 5.45 0.28
N ARG A 139 4.27 5.58 1.60
CA ARG A 139 2.98 5.75 2.29
C ARG A 139 2.95 7.01 3.15
N LEU A 140 2.09 7.95 2.77
CA LEU A 140 1.85 9.18 3.53
C LEU A 140 0.94 8.89 4.73
N ALA A 141 1.45 9.13 5.94
CA ALA A 141 0.73 9.02 7.19
C ALA A 141 -0.10 10.30 7.49
N PRO A 142 -1.15 10.19 8.33
CA PRO A 142 -2.00 11.34 8.72
C PRO A 142 -1.25 12.48 9.43
N ASP A 143 -0.11 12.19 10.05
CA ASP A 143 0.72 13.20 10.74
C ASP A 143 1.71 13.91 9.79
N GLY A 144 1.61 13.67 8.48
CA GLY A 144 2.39 14.29 7.42
C GLY A 144 3.77 13.67 7.20
N TRP A 145 4.08 12.54 7.83
CA TRP A 145 5.27 11.76 7.51
C TRP A 145 5.01 10.83 6.33
N LEU A 146 5.87 10.89 5.31
CA LEU A 146 5.93 9.92 4.22
C LEU A 146 6.87 8.79 4.63
N TYR A 147 6.33 7.61 4.91
CA TYR A 147 7.09 6.39 5.18
C TYR A 147 7.48 5.71 3.88
N PHE A 148 8.64 5.06 3.85
CA PHE A 148 9.13 4.30 2.69
C PHE A 148 10.24 3.33 3.11
N GLY A 149 10.49 2.29 2.32
CA GLY A 149 11.64 1.40 2.48
C GLY A 149 12.87 1.93 1.74
N SER A 150 14.07 1.73 2.27
CA SER A 150 15.33 2.03 1.57
C SER A 150 16.52 1.33 2.23
N ASN A 151 17.52 0.95 1.43
CA ASN A 151 18.82 0.45 1.88
C ASN A 151 19.89 1.56 1.94
N ARG A 152 19.47 2.83 1.94
CA ARG A 152 20.37 3.98 2.09
C ARG A 152 21.23 3.90 3.35
N ALA A 153 22.39 4.55 3.29
CA ALA A 153 23.33 4.62 4.42
C ALA A 153 22.69 5.23 5.69
N GLY A 154 23.09 4.70 6.85
CA GLY A 154 22.60 5.15 8.17
C GLY A 154 21.45 4.31 8.74
N GLY A 155 21.10 3.20 8.09
CA GLY A 155 20.15 2.20 8.60
C GLY A 155 20.72 1.31 9.72
N LEU A 156 19.85 0.48 10.28
CA LEU A 156 20.11 -0.51 11.32
C LEU A 156 20.28 -1.92 10.75
N GLY A 157 19.68 -2.20 9.59
CA GLY A 157 19.76 -3.48 8.90
C GLY A 157 20.09 -3.34 7.43
N LYS A 158 19.49 -4.20 6.62
CA LYS A 158 19.65 -4.22 5.17
C LYS A 158 18.72 -3.19 4.54
N ASN A 159 17.46 -3.56 4.33
CA ASN A 159 16.41 -2.63 3.96
C ASN A 159 15.68 -2.20 5.23
N ASP A 160 15.60 -0.90 5.43
CA ASP A 160 15.00 -0.30 6.60
C ASP A 160 13.78 0.53 6.20
N ILE A 161 12.87 0.73 7.15
CA ILE A 161 11.84 1.75 7.07
C ILE A 161 12.42 3.11 7.44
N TRP A 162 12.24 4.06 6.53
CA TRP A 162 12.57 5.47 6.69
C TRP A 162 11.29 6.30 6.64
N ARG A 163 11.40 7.55 7.09
CA ARG A 163 10.31 8.53 6.93
C ARG A 163 10.84 9.91 6.59
N ALA A 164 10.11 10.61 5.75
CA ALA A 164 10.39 11.98 5.33
C ALA A 164 9.24 12.93 5.70
N LYS A 165 9.57 14.17 6.08
CA LYS A 165 8.57 15.22 6.29
C LYS A 165 9.09 16.55 5.79
N GLU A 166 8.29 17.23 5.00
CA GLU A 166 8.57 18.59 4.58
C GLU A 166 8.38 19.54 5.77
N THR A 167 9.48 20.12 6.23
CA THR A 167 9.49 21.03 7.40
C THR A 167 9.18 22.46 7.02
N LYS A 168 9.50 22.83 5.77
CA LYS A 168 9.22 24.09 5.07
C LYS A 168 9.23 23.78 3.57
N PRO A 169 8.63 24.61 2.70
CA PRO A 169 8.65 24.38 1.26
C PRO A 169 10.05 24.07 0.73
N GLY A 170 10.23 22.90 0.10
CA GLY A 170 11.50 22.41 -0.44
C GLY A 170 12.48 21.82 0.59
N HIS A 171 12.17 21.89 1.88
CA HIS A 171 13.07 21.45 2.96
C HIS A 171 12.56 20.20 3.65
N TRP A 172 13.11 19.05 3.26
CA TRP A 172 12.73 17.74 3.79
C TRP A 172 13.67 17.28 4.91
N LYS A 173 13.07 16.86 6.02
CA LYS A 173 13.74 16.07 7.05
C LYS A 173 13.52 14.60 6.71
N VAL A 174 14.58 13.80 6.73
CA VAL A 174 14.50 12.34 6.58
C VAL A 174 15.19 11.66 7.74
N GLU A 175 14.57 10.63 8.29
CA GLU A 175 15.11 9.86 9.40
C GLU A 175 14.71 8.38 9.32
N ASN A 176 15.55 7.53 9.90
CA ASN A 176 15.25 6.12 10.09
C ASN A 176 14.09 5.96 11.09
N ALA A 177 13.19 5.00 10.88
CA ALA A 177 12.03 4.77 11.76
C ALA A 177 12.41 4.22 13.15
N GLY A 178 13.67 3.84 13.34
CA GLY A 178 14.26 3.46 14.63
C GLY A 178 14.08 1.98 14.98
N PRO A 179 14.72 1.53 16.07
CA PRO A 179 14.88 0.10 16.41
C PRO A 179 13.59 -0.59 16.88
N ALA A 180 12.52 0.17 17.13
CA ALA A 180 11.20 -0.43 17.38
C ALA A 180 10.59 -1.03 16.11
N ILE A 181 10.92 -0.45 14.95
CA ILE A 181 10.43 -0.85 13.64
C ILE A 181 11.51 -1.66 12.90
N ASN A 182 12.73 -1.14 12.81
CA ASN A 182 13.81 -1.74 12.04
C ASN A 182 14.66 -2.70 12.89
N THR A 183 15.18 -3.74 12.25
CA THR A 183 16.05 -4.76 12.85
C THR A 183 17.32 -4.91 12.00
N PRO A 184 18.28 -5.80 12.37
CA PRO A 184 19.39 -6.14 11.47
C PRO A 184 18.97 -6.83 10.16
N GLY A 185 17.69 -7.24 10.04
CA GLY A 185 17.12 -7.93 8.89
C GLY A 185 16.64 -6.99 7.79
N ASP A 186 15.58 -7.41 7.11
CA ASP A 186 14.91 -6.64 6.07
C ASP A 186 13.50 -6.25 6.54
N GLU A 187 13.19 -4.97 6.48
CA GLU A 187 11.85 -4.40 6.65
C GLU A 187 11.39 -3.67 5.38
N TYR A 188 10.18 -4.00 4.94
CA TYR A 188 9.55 -3.46 3.74
C TYR A 188 8.11 -3.02 3.99
N GLU A 189 7.49 -2.38 3.00
CA GLU A 189 6.05 -2.13 2.92
C GLU A 189 5.43 -1.49 4.19
N PRO A 190 5.95 -0.33 4.65
CA PRO A 190 5.37 0.34 5.80
C PRO A 190 3.97 0.85 5.45
N LEU A 191 2.94 0.48 6.19
CA LEU A 191 1.57 0.92 5.98
C LEU A 191 1.00 1.55 7.27
N PRO A 192 1.01 2.88 7.39
CA PRO A 192 0.39 3.57 8.52
C PRO A 192 -1.14 3.44 8.45
N SER A 193 -1.79 3.25 9.60
CA SER A 193 -3.25 3.26 9.68
C SER A 193 -3.84 4.67 9.50
N PRO A 194 -5.12 4.77 9.08
CA PRO A 194 -5.79 6.07 8.89
C PRO A 194 -5.83 6.96 10.15
N ASP A 195 -5.78 6.37 11.34
CA ASP A 195 -5.72 7.10 12.62
C ASP A 195 -4.28 7.38 13.09
N GLY A 196 -3.27 6.90 12.35
CA GLY A 196 -1.84 7.07 12.67
C GLY A 196 -1.36 6.30 13.90
N ARG A 197 -2.16 5.37 14.44
CA ARG A 197 -1.86 4.62 15.67
C ARG A 197 -1.28 3.23 15.43
N ARG A 198 -1.34 2.72 14.20
CA ARG A 198 -0.78 1.42 13.82
C ARG A 198 0.10 1.56 12.60
N LEU A 199 1.09 0.69 12.50
CA LEU A 199 1.95 0.53 11.34
C LEU A 199 2.01 -0.96 11.02
N ILE A 200 1.60 -1.34 9.81
CA ILE A 200 1.90 -2.66 9.27
C ILE A 200 3.25 -2.59 8.56
N VAL A 201 4.08 -3.61 8.71
CA VAL A 201 5.40 -3.72 8.07
C VAL A 201 5.59 -5.17 7.61
N MET A 202 6.12 -5.36 6.42
CA MET A 202 6.55 -6.67 5.94
C MET A 202 7.98 -6.95 6.45
N ALA A 203 8.19 -8.09 7.09
CA ALA A 203 9.49 -8.54 7.59
C ALA A 203 9.49 -10.07 7.70
N ASP A 204 10.65 -10.72 7.62
CA ASP A 204 10.81 -12.16 7.90
C ASP A 204 9.68 -13.05 7.32
N GLY A 205 9.34 -12.83 6.04
CA GLY A 205 8.29 -13.56 5.33
C GLY A 205 6.90 -13.42 5.97
N GLY A 206 6.46 -12.20 6.26
CA GLY A 206 5.08 -11.93 6.66
C GLY A 206 4.83 -10.50 7.12
N LEU A 207 3.57 -10.23 7.43
CA LEU A 207 3.08 -8.95 7.93
C LEU A 207 3.16 -8.90 9.46
N TYR A 208 3.67 -7.78 9.96
CA TYR A 208 3.81 -7.44 11.37
C TYR A 208 3.05 -6.15 11.65
N ALA A 209 2.53 -6.00 12.88
CA ALA A 209 1.92 -4.77 13.36
C ALA A 209 2.73 -4.14 14.49
N SER A 210 2.87 -2.82 14.45
CA SER A 210 3.34 -1.99 15.56
C SER A 210 2.25 -1.00 15.96
N HIS A 211 2.29 -0.54 17.21
CA HIS A 211 1.36 0.42 17.77
C HIS A 211 2.09 1.68 18.22
N ARG A 212 1.42 2.83 18.12
CA ARG A 212 1.98 4.12 18.50
C ARG A 212 1.28 4.70 19.71
N GLU A 213 2.07 5.05 20.71
CA GLU A 213 1.64 5.87 21.84
C GLU A 213 2.44 7.18 21.83
N GLY A 214 1.75 8.31 21.66
CA GLY A 214 2.40 9.60 21.43
C GLY A 214 3.26 9.57 20.17
N GLN A 215 4.58 9.72 20.31
CA GLN A 215 5.52 9.69 19.19
C GLN A 215 6.24 8.36 19.01
N ALA A 216 6.15 7.44 19.99
CA ALA A 216 6.92 6.21 20.01
C ALA A 216 6.14 5.03 19.43
N TRP A 217 6.81 4.24 18.60
CA TRP A 217 6.32 2.95 18.12
C TRP A 217 6.71 1.85 19.10
N SER A 218 5.81 0.88 19.31
CA SER A 218 6.10 -0.36 20.00
C SER A 218 6.95 -1.26 19.12
N LYS A 219 7.58 -2.28 19.72
CA LYS A 219 8.16 -3.37 18.93
C LYS A 219 7.07 -4.01 18.06
N LYS A 220 7.39 -4.26 16.78
CA LYS A 220 6.48 -4.94 15.86
C LYS A 220 6.22 -6.40 16.26
N VAL A 221 4.99 -6.88 16.09
CA VAL A 221 4.53 -8.24 16.42
C VAL A 221 3.95 -8.88 15.16
N LYS A 222 4.31 -10.14 14.88
CA LYS A 222 3.84 -10.85 13.67
C LYS A 222 2.33 -11.03 13.75
N LEU A 223 1.61 -10.74 12.67
CA LEU A 223 0.18 -11.04 12.57
C LEU A 223 -0.06 -12.56 12.59
N GLY A 224 -1.27 -12.95 12.96
CA GLY A 224 -1.65 -14.36 13.12
C GLY A 224 -1.56 -15.19 11.84
N PRO A 225 -1.59 -16.53 11.97
CA PRO A 225 -1.46 -17.47 10.86
C PRO A 225 -2.61 -17.37 9.83
N GLU A 226 -3.74 -16.76 10.18
CA GLU A 226 -4.83 -16.50 9.23
C GLU A 226 -4.42 -15.47 8.15
N VAL A 227 -3.57 -14.51 8.53
CA VAL A 227 -2.97 -13.54 7.61
C VAL A 227 -1.70 -14.12 7.00
N ASN A 228 -0.75 -14.55 7.83
CA ASN A 228 0.56 -15.03 7.38
C ASN A 228 0.54 -16.52 7.05
N VAL A 229 -0.04 -16.91 5.92
CA VAL A 229 -0.29 -18.31 5.58
C VAL A 229 0.93 -18.97 4.95
N ASN A 230 1.54 -18.30 3.97
CA ASN A 230 2.67 -18.87 3.22
C ASN A 230 3.85 -17.89 3.07
N GLY A 231 3.76 -16.69 3.67
CA GLY A 231 4.83 -15.70 3.66
C GLY A 231 4.94 -14.90 2.36
N SER A 232 4.00 -15.08 1.43
CA SER A 232 3.88 -14.28 0.20
C SER A 232 2.97 -13.06 0.37
N GLU A 233 2.46 -12.81 1.58
CA GLU A 233 1.53 -11.72 1.82
C GLU A 233 2.20 -10.35 1.71
N ILE A 234 1.76 -9.57 0.71
CA ILE A 234 2.34 -8.27 0.35
C ILE A 234 1.27 -7.26 -0.06
N GLY A 235 1.68 -6.01 -0.25
CA GLY A 235 0.87 -4.92 -0.75
C GLY A 235 -0.32 -4.62 0.15
N ALA A 236 -0.14 -4.65 1.48
CA ALA A 236 -1.24 -4.42 2.39
C ALA A 236 -1.84 -2.99 2.24
N LEU A 237 -3.15 -2.88 2.45
CA LEU A 237 -3.95 -1.66 2.43
C LEU A 237 -5.00 -1.69 3.54
N PHE A 238 -5.09 -0.64 4.35
CA PHE A 238 -6.17 -0.48 5.31
C PHE A 238 -7.48 -0.07 4.63
N SER A 239 -8.60 -0.54 5.18
CA SER A 239 -9.89 0.10 4.94
C SER A 239 -9.87 1.56 5.41
N PRO A 240 -10.72 2.46 4.87
CA PRO A 240 -10.78 3.84 5.32
C PRO A 240 -11.04 3.99 6.84
N SER A 241 -11.76 3.05 7.45
CA SER A 241 -11.97 3.01 8.90
C SER A 241 -10.78 2.47 9.69
N GLY A 242 -9.83 1.85 8.99
CA GLY A 242 -8.69 1.12 9.55
C GLY A 242 -9.06 -0.27 10.11
N LYS A 243 -10.32 -0.68 10.11
CA LYS A 243 -10.73 -1.93 10.78
C LYS A 243 -10.31 -3.19 10.03
N SER A 244 -10.19 -3.13 8.71
CA SER A 244 -9.84 -4.27 7.85
C SER A 244 -8.55 -4.03 7.07
N LEU A 245 -7.92 -5.12 6.62
CA LEU A 245 -6.78 -5.09 5.70
C LEU A 245 -7.13 -5.83 4.41
N LEU A 246 -6.78 -5.25 3.26
CA LEU A 246 -6.68 -5.92 1.97
C LEU A 246 -5.20 -6.17 1.70
N PHE A 247 -4.83 -7.34 1.19
CA PHE A 247 -3.46 -7.69 0.83
C PHE A 247 -3.46 -8.72 -0.28
N ALA A 248 -2.35 -8.84 -1.01
CA ALA A 248 -2.17 -9.88 -2.01
C ALA A 248 -1.46 -11.09 -1.40
N ARG A 249 -1.76 -12.28 -1.91
CA ARG A 249 -1.12 -13.55 -1.54
C ARG A 249 -0.96 -14.40 -2.79
N ASP A 250 0.20 -15.02 -2.95
CA ASP A 250 0.39 -16.06 -3.95
C ASP A 250 -0.35 -17.33 -3.53
N THR A 251 -1.26 -17.82 -4.36
CA THR A 251 -2.06 -19.01 -4.04
C THR A 251 -1.44 -20.29 -4.61
N GLY A 252 -0.46 -20.18 -5.53
CA GLY A 252 0.20 -21.31 -6.18
C GLY A 252 -0.67 -22.08 -7.19
N GLU A 253 -1.93 -21.67 -7.38
CA GLU A 253 -2.89 -22.24 -8.33
C GLU A 253 -2.95 -21.36 -9.61
N PRO A 254 -3.83 -21.54 -10.63
CA PRO A 254 -3.51 -21.05 -11.99
C PRO A 254 -3.29 -19.53 -12.08
N SER A 255 -3.95 -18.78 -11.20
CA SER A 255 -3.72 -17.35 -10.92
C SER A 255 -2.69 -17.16 -9.81
N SER A 256 -1.75 -16.21 -10.00
CA SER A 256 -0.78 -15.83 -8.97
C SER A 256 -1.18 -14.48 -8.37
N GLY A 257 -0.90 -14.20 -7.11
CA GLY A 257 -1.24 -12.90 -6.51
C GLY A 257 -2.74 -12.58 -6.51
N GLU A 258 -3.48 -13.17 -5.58
CA GLU A 258 -4.90 -12.87 -5.36
C GLU A 258 -5.06 -11.97 -4.13
N PHE A 259 -6.03 -11.06 -4.17
CA PHE A 259 -6.38 -10.20 -3.05
C PHE A 259 -7.26 -10.92 -2.02
N PHE A 260 -6.88 -10.79 -0.75
CA PHE A 260 -7.61 -11.28 0.41
C PHE A 260 -7.94 -10.14 1.35
N VAL A 261 -9.10 -10.23 2.00
CA VAL A 261 -9.55 -9.28 3.00
C VAL A 261 -9.51 -9.94 4.36
N TRP A 262 -8.77 -9.34 5.29
CA TRP A 262 -8.79 -9.68 6.70
C TRP A 262 -9.67 -8.72 7.48
N GLN A 263 -10.65 -9.28 8.19
CA GLN A 263 -11.58 -8.58 9.07
C GLN A 263 -11.43 -9.14 10.48
N PRO A 264 -10.55 -8.58 11.32
CA PRO A 264 -10.21 -9.15 12.62
C PRO A 264 -11.31 -9.08 13.66
N ASN A 265 -12.25 -8.14 13.52
CA ASN A 265 -13.25 -7.81 14.54
C ASN A 265 -14.68 -7.82 13.95
N GLY A 266 -14.96 -8.77 13.06
CA GLY A 266 -16.25 -8.90 12.37
C GLY A 266 -16.38 -8.10 11.08
N GLU A 267 -17.54 -8.23 10.45
CA GLU A 267 -17.77 -7.77 9.08
C GLU A 267 -17.69 -6.25 8.92
N GLU A 268 -16.92 -5.81 7.92
CA GLU A 268 -16.93 -4.46 7.38
C GLU A 268 -17.42 -4.51 5.93
N ALA A 269 -18.25 -3.55 5.51
CA ALA A 269 -18.66 -3.38 4.12
C ALA A 269 -17.53 -2.77 3.27
N TRP A 270 -16.37 -3.44 3.26
CA TRP A 270 -15.17 -3.05 2.54
C TRP A 270 -14.33 -4.31 2.22
N PRO A 271 -13.68 -4.40 1.05
CA PRO A 271 -13.55 -3.37 0.00
C PRO A 271 -14.85 -3.08 -0.78
N PRO A 272 -14.91 -1.97 -1.54
CA PRO A 272 -16.11 -1.59 -2.28
C PRO A 272 -16.59 -2.73 -3.18
N VAL A 273 -17.86 -3.11 -3.02
CA VAL A 273 -18.47 -4.17 -3.84
C VAL A 273 -19.00 -3.55 -5.12
N CYS A 274 -18.46 -3.96 -6.27
CA CYS A 274 -19.07 -3.65 -7.56
C CYS A 274 -20.30 -4.56 -7.77
N GLY A 275 -21.46 -4.01 -8.12
CA GLY A 275 -22.66 -4.81 -8.37
C GLY A 275 -23.67 -4.93 -7.23
N ARG A 276 -23.53 -4.22 -6.10
CA ARG A 276 -24.66 -4.07 -5.16
C ARG A 276 -25.51 -2.86 -5.56
N ALA A 277 -26.73 -3.13 -6.02
CA ALA A 277 -27.82 -2.15 -5.96
C ALA A 277 -27.84 -1.57 -4.53
N LYS A 278 -27.94 -0.24 -4.41
CA LYS A 278 -28.21 0.39 -3.11
C LYS A 278 -29.43 -0.33 -2.52
N ARG A 279 -29.30 -0.89 -1.33
CA ARG A 279 -30.51 -1.27 -0.58
C ARG A 279 -31.25 0.02 -0.32
N GLU A 280 -32.46 0.12 -0.88
CA GLU A 280 -33.42 1.19 -0.60
C GLU A 280 -33.76 1.24 0.89
#